data_AF-A0A4R5LXJ6-F1
#
_entry.id   AF-A0A4R5LXJ6-F1
#
_cell.length_a   1.000
_cell.length_b   1.000
_cell.length_c   1.000
_cell.angle_alpha   90.00
_cell.angle_beta   90.00
_cell.angle_gamma   90.00
#
_symmetry.space_group_name_H-M   'P 1'
#
loop_
_entity.id
_entity.type
_entity.pdbx_description
1 polymer ?
#
loop_
_entity_poly.entity_id
_entity_poly.type
_entity_poly.pdbx_seq_one_letter_code
_entity_poly.pdbx_strand_id
1 'polypeptide(L)'
;MAIYIRSSEAEAARGFLEASRNVDQAFRAVRAVHDEADASDRTLACGEAQSRLDFALDELARAQALFDSVARVQGRRRVRGGMDA
;
A
#
# COMPACT_ATOMS: atom_id res chain seq x y z
N MET A 1 -8.96 -29.73 -11.67
CA MET A 1 -8.00 -28.89 -10.93
C MET A 1 -7.98 -27.51 -11.55
N ALA A 2 -8.55 -26.50 -10.90
CA ALA A 2 -8.49 -25.12 -11.38
C ALA A 2 -7.18 -24.50 -10.89
N ILE A 3 -6.22 -24.35 -11.79
CA ILE A 3 -4.97 -23.65 -11.50
C ILE A 3 -5.33 -22.16 -11.47
N TYR A 4 -5.57 -21.62 -10.27
CA TYR A 4 -5.62 -20.17 -10.09
C TYR A 4 -4.21 -19.64 -10.30
N ILE A 5 -3.84 -19.40 -11.56
CA ILE A 5 -2.67 -18.61 -11.91
C ILE A 5 -3.02 -17.18 -11.50
N ARG A 6 -2.89 -16.86 -10.21
CA ARG A 6 -2.88 -15.47 -9.79
C ARG A 6 -1.61 -14.88 -10.40
N SER A 7 -1.79 -14.06 -11.43
CA SER A 7 -0.68 -13.30 -11.98
C SER A 7 -0.03 -12.55 -10.82
N SER A 8 1.29 -12.59 -10.71
CA SER A 8 2.02 -11.83 -9.69
C SER A 8 1.67 -10.34 -9.74
N GLU A 9 1.23 -9.83 -10.90
CA GLU A 9 0.65 -8.48 -11.06
C GLU A 9 -0.58 -8.29 -10.18
N ALA A 10 -1.50 -9.26 -10.19
CA ALA A 10 -2.76 -9.16 -9.48
C ALA A 10 -2.56 -9.22 -7.97
N GLU A 11 -1.55 -9.96 -7.50
CA GLU A 11 -1.17 -9.98 -6.09
C GLU A 11 -0.50 -8.68 -5.66
N ALA A 12 0.44 -8.16 -6.47
CA ALA A 12 1.08 -6.87 -6.19
C ALA A 12 0.08 -5.69 -6.25
N ALA A 13 -0.87 -5.71 -7.20
CA ALA A 13 -1.93 -4.70 -7.29
C ALA A 13 -2.85 -4.75 -6.06
N ARG A 14 -3.22 -5.96 -5.60
CA ARG A 14 -4.01 -6.11 -4.37
C ARG A 14 -3.27 -5.56 -3.16
N GLY A 15 -1.98 -5.88 -3.01
CA GLY A 15 -1.15 -5.35 -1.92
C GLY A 15 -1.04 -3.83 -1.94
N PHE A 16 -0.89 -3.22 -3.12
CA PHE A 16 -0.87 -1.77 -3.26
C PHE A 16 -2.20 -1.11 -2.85
N LEU A 17 -3.32 -1.68 -3.29
CA LEU A 17 -4.65 -1.17 -2.92
C LEU A 17 -4.94 -1.32 -1.42
N GLU A 18 -4.53 -2.43 -0.82
CA GLU A 18 -4.64 -2.66 0.62
C GLU A 18 -3.80 -1.65 1.41
N ALA A 19 -2.54 -1.43 1.03
CA ALA A 19 -1.69 -0.43 1.65
C ALA A 19 -2.26 0.99 1.52
N SER A 20 -2.84 1.31 0.36
CA SER A 20 -3.50 2.61 0.12
C SER A 20 -4.69 2.82 1.06
N ARG A 21 -5.51 1.78 1.26
CA ARG A 21 -6.63 1.81 2.20
C ARG A 21 -6.17 1.98 3.65
N ASN A 22 -5.04 1.37 4.02
CA ASN A 22 -4.48 1.51 5.37
C ASN A 22 -3.99 2.93 5.63
N VAL A 23 -3.38 3.58 4.64
CA VAL A 23 -3.01 5.01 4.71
C VAL A 23 -4.26 5.88 4.91
N ASP A 24 -5.33 5.66 4.14
CA ASP A 24 -6.58 6.39 4.29
C ASP A 24 -7.18 6.23 5.70
N GLN A 25 -7.13 5.03 6.27
CA GLN A 25 -7.59 4.78 7.64
C GLN A 25 -6.72 5.48 8.67
N ALA A 26 -5.39 5.45 8.51
CA ALA A 26 -4.46 6.14 9.41
C ALA A 26 -4.67 7.66 9.38
N PHE A 27 -4.88 8.26 8.21
CA PHE A 27 -5.22 9.69 8.10
C PHE A 27 -6.52 10.04 8.82
N ARG A 28 -7.55 9.19 8.71
CA ARG A 28 -8.82 9.40 9.43
C ARG A 28 -8.63 9.29 10.94
N ALA A 29 -7.78 8.38 11.41
CA ALA A 29 -7.46 8.24 12.83
C ALA A 29 -6.73 9.49 13.37
N VAL A 30 -5.76 10.03 12.62
CA VAL A 30 -5.08 11.30 12.99
C VAL A 30 -6.08 12.45 13.10
N ARG A 31 -7.03 12.56 12.17
CA ARG A 31 -8.08 13.58 12.22
C ARG A 31 -9.02 13.39 13.40
N ALA A 32 -9.46 12.15 13.67
CA ALA A 32 -10.33 11.85 14.80
C ALA A 32 -9.67 12.22 16.14
N VAL A 33 -8.37 11.96 16.30
CA VAL A 33 -7.62 12.39 17.49
C VAL A 33 -7.61 13.91 17.65
N HIS A 34 -7.50 14.65 16.56
CA HIS A 34 -7.53 16.11 16.60
C HIS A 34 -8.91 16.67 16.98
N ASP A 35 -9.97 16.01 16.52
CA ASP A 35 -11.36 16.48 16.68
C ASP A 35 -11.99 16.01 18.02
N GLU A 36 -11.61 14.83 18.53
CA GLU A 36 -12.29 14.17 19.66
C GLU A 36 -11.48 14.11 20.96
N ALA A 37 -10.15 14.31 20.93
CA ALA A 37 -9.34 14.16 22.14
C ALA A 37 -9.36 15.42 23.02
N ASP A 38 -9.60 15.23 24.32
CA ASP A 38 -9.37 16.22 25.36
C ASP A 38 -7.90 16.69 25.34
N ALA A 39 -7.67 17.96 25.69
CA ALA A 39 -6.37 18.62 25.55
C ALA A 39 -5.19 17.88 26.23
N SER A 40 -5.46 17.14 27.31
CA SER A 40 -4.46 16.38 28.07
C SER A 40 -4.04 15.07 27.38
N ASP A 41 -4.96 14.37 26.72
CA ASP A 41 -4.67 13.09 26.02
C ASP A 41 -4.29 13.28 24.54
N ARG A 42 -4.57 14.47 23.98
CA ARG A 42 -4.33 14.78 22.57
C ARG A 42 -2.86 14.62 22.16
N THR A 43 -1.90 14.96 23.02
CA THR A 43 -0.47 14.91 22.65
C THR A 43 0.02 13.48 22.44
N LEU A 44 -0.30 12.56 23.35
CA LEU A 44 0.08 11.15 23.24
C LEU A 44 -0.68 10.46 22.11
N ALA A 45 -1.99 10.68 22.03
CA ALA A 45 -2.82 10.13 20.96
C ALA A 45 -2.38 10.64 19.56
N CYS A 46 -1.95 11.89 19.44
CA CYS A 46 -1.40 12.43 18.19
C CYS A 46 -0.10 11.71 17.82
N GLY A 47 0.82 11.54 18.76
CA GLY A 47 2.09 10.84 18.51
C GLY A 47 1.90 9.39 18.05
N GLU A 48 0.97 8.66 18.66
CA GLU A 48 0.62 7.30 18.22
C GLU A 48 -0.02 7.30 16.82
N ALA A 49 -0.98 8.19 16.57
CA ALA A 49 -1.67 8.26 15.29
C ALA A 49 -0.71 8.68 14.16
N GLN A 50 0.21 9.60 14.43
CA GLN A 50 1.28 10.00 13.51
C GLN A 50 2.22 8.83 13.21
N SER A 51 2.69 8.12 14.24
CA SER A 51 3.56 6.95 14.05
C SER A 51 2.88 5.84 13.21
N ARG A 52 1.57 5.64 13.40
CA ARG A 52 0.77 4.71 12.60
C ARG A 52 0.63 5.17 11.14
N LEU A 53 0.49 6.49 10.91
CA LEU A 53 0.45 7.06 9.58
C LEU A 53 1.79 6.89 8.85
N ASP A 54 2.90 7.21 9.52
CA ASP A 54 4.25 7.07 8.95
C ASP A 54 4.52 5.61 8.55
N PHE A 55 4.16 4.66 9.43
CA PHE A 55 4.27 3.24 9.11
C PHE A 55 3.43 2.82 7.90
N ALA A 56 2.20 3.34 7.78
CA ALA A 56 1.33 3.05 6.64
C ALA A 56 1.88 3.61 5.32
N LEU A 57 2.50 4.80 5.36
CA LEU A 57 3.15 5.40 4.20
C LEU A 57 4.38 4.59 3.75
N ASP A 58 5.18 4.11 4.70
CA ASP A 58 6.31 3.22 4.43
C ASP A 58 5.87 1.90 3.78
N GLU A 59 4.79 1.29 4.29
CA GLU A 59 4.18 0.08 3.69
C GLU A 59 3.65 0.35 2.27
N LEU A 60 3.00 1.49 2.05
CA LEU A 60 2.54 1.89 0.72
C LEU A 60 3.71 2.06 -0.26
N ALA A 61 4.80 2.70 0.17
CA ALA A 61 6.01 2.85 -0.65
C ALA A 61 6.62 1.49 -1.01
N ARG A 62 6.68 0.55 -0.07
CA ARG A 62 7.12 -0.83 -0.32
C ARG A 62 6.20 -1.55 -1.33
N ALA A 63 4.89 -1.46 -1.14
CA ALA A 63 3.91 -2.08 -2.02
C ALA A 63 4.00 -1.52 -3.45
N GLN A 64 4.19 -0.20 -3.59
CA GLN A 64 4.39 0.44 -4.88
C GLN A 64 5.67 -0.04 -5.57
N ALA A 65 6.79 -0.10 -4.85
CA ALA A 65 8.05 -0.60 -5.40
C ALA A 65 7.95 -2.06 -5.90
N LEU A 66 7.22 -2.91 -5.17
CA LEU A 66 6.95 -4.28 -5.58
C LEU A 66 6.06 -4.34 -6.83
N PHE A 67 4.99 -3.55 -6.87
CA PHE A 67 4.11 -3.46 -8.03
C PHE A 67 4.88 -3.00 -9.28
N ASP A 68 5.66 -1.94 -9.18
CA ASP A 68 6.47 -1.42 -10.27
C ASP A 68 7.51 -2.45 -10.76
N SER A 69 8.12 -3.20 -9.84
CA SER A 69 9.06 -4.27 -10.16
C SER A 69 8.37 -5.38 -10.97
N VAL A 70 7.22 -5.86 -10.51
CA VAL A 70 6.46 -6.92 -11.18
C VAL A 70 5.95 -6.44 -12.55
N ALA A 71 5.41 -5.22 -12.63
CA ALA A 71 4.93 -4.63 -13.88
C ALA A 71 6.05 -4.50 -14.92
N ARG A 72 7.25 -4.07 -14.51
CA ARG A 72 8.43 -4.00 -15.40
C ARG A 72 8.89 -5.37 -15.88
N VAL A 73 8.91 -6.37 -15.01
CA VAL A 73 9.31 -7.75 -15.38
C VAL A 73 8.32 -8.35 -16.39
N GLN A 74 7.02 -8.13 -16.20
CA GLN A 74 6.01 -8.61 -17.15
C GLN A 74 6.03 -7.85 -18.47
N GLY A 75 6.23 -6.52 -18.44
CA GLY A 75 6.44 -5.72 -19.64
C GLY A 75 7.60 -6.24 -20.49
N ARG A 76 8.74 -6.56 -19.84
CA ARG A 76 9.90 -7.17 -20.53
C ARG A 76 9.60 -8.56 -21.10
N ARG A 77 8.85 -9.41 -20.40
CA ARG A 77 8.44 -10.73 -20.93
C ARG A 77 7.57 -10.60 -22.18
N ARG A 78 6.65 -9.62 -22.21
CA ARG A 78 5.79 -9.36 -23.39
C ARG A 78 6.60 -8.84 -24.58
N VAL A 79 7.56 -7.95 -24.36
CA VAL A 79 8.44 -7.43 -25.43
C VAL A 79 9.33 -8.53 -26.01
N ARG A 80 9.89 -9.41 -25.18
CA ARG A 80 10.76 -10.50 -25.65
C ARG A 80 9.99 -11.63 -26.36
N GLY A 81 8.72 -11.86 -26.02
CA GLY A 81 7.88 -12.84 -26.73
C GLY A 81 7.28 -12.34 -28.05
N GLY A 82 7.42 -11.04 -28.37
CA GLY A 82 6.88 -10.43 -29.59
C GLY A 82 7.90 -10.23 -30.72
N MET A 83 9.15 -10.67 -30.55
CA MET A 83 10.22 -10.58 -31.57
C MET A 83 10.48 -11.90 -32.31
N ASP A 84 9.73 -12.96 -32.02
CA ASP A 84 9.86 -14.29 -32.62
C ASP A 84 8.61 -14.73 -33.42
N ALA A 85 7.85 -13.79 -34.00
CA ALA A 85 6.68 -14.07 -34.85
C ALA A 85 6.78 -13.43 -36.24
#